data_AF-A0A443YMI5-F1
#
_entry.id   AF-A0A443YMI5-F1
#
_cell.length_a   1.000
_cell.length_b   1.000
_cell.length_c   1.000
_cell.angle_alpha   90.00
_cell.angle_beta   90.00
_cell.angle_gamma   90.00
#
_symmetry.space_group_name_H-M   'P 1'
#
loop_
_entity.id
_entity.type
_entity.pdbx_description
1 polymer ?
#
loop_
_entity_poly.entity_id
_entity_poly.type
_entity_poly.pdbx_seq_one_letter_code
_entity_poly.pdbx_strand_id
1 'polypeptide(L)'
;MSKMAENMEWENEAPQLAKLKKSNPFTVPTNYFEELEERINQSVFMSSLEKSTGNGFTTPANYFETLSEQIIAQAKLSTFVDEQQGFGVPDGYFEQLQQNITAKTISPKKSVKLWHQPLFKYAVAACLVIMSTTGWFANKQYQSHQLRKTELAKEQLLYDIDESVIIEYVQEAQHGKTANVTDSEMEDYILDNFSTTDLSNNL
;
A
#
# COMPACT_ATOMS: atom_id res chain seq x y z
N MET A 1 2.20 -48.17 -63.02
CA MET A 1 2.97 -47.45 -64.08
C MET A 1 2.03 -46.41 -64.66
N SER A 2 2.31 -45.13 -64.87
CA SER A 2 3.47 -44.26 -64.75
C SER A 2 2.88 -42.84 -64.69
N LYS A 3 2.91 -42.15 -63.55
CA LYS A 3 2.42 -40.75 -63.45
C LYS A 3 3.54 -39.73 -63.63
N MET A 4 4.78 -40.20 -63.80
CA MET A 4 5.96 -39.37 -63.99
C MET A 4 6.21 -39.03 -65.47
N ALA A 5 5.62 -39.75 -66.41
CA ALA A 5 5.89 -39.56 -67.84
C ALA A 5 5.13 -38.37 -68.48
N GLU A 6 4.03 -37.90 -67.90
CA GLU A 6 3.16 -36.90 -68.55
C GLU A 6 3.69 -35.45 -68.47
N ASN A 7 4.68 -35.15 -67.61
CA ASN A 7 5.16 -33.78 -67.37
C ASN A 7 6.64 -33.55 -67.75
N MET A 8 7.20 -34.37 -68.65
CA MET A 8 8.60 -34.28 -69.10
C MET A 8 8.75 -34.02 -70.60
N GLU A 9 7.76 -33.39 -71.25
CA GLU A 9 7.82 -33.07 -72.69
C GLU A 9 9.05 -32.22 -73.05
N TRP A 10 9.48 -31.33 -72.15
CA TRP A 10 10.67 -30.49 -72.32
C TRP A 10 11.98 -31.29 -72.46
N GLU A 11 12.03 -32.52 -71.94
CA GLU A 11 13.23 -33.37 -72.06
C GLU A 11 13.43 -33.88 -73.49
N ASN A 12 12.35 -33.99 -74.27
CA ASN A 12 12.39 -34.31 -75.70
C ASN A 12 12.70 -33.09 -76.56
N GLU A 13 12.19 -31.91 -76.18
CA GLU A 13 12.41 -30.65 -76.90
C GLU A 13 13.83 -30.10 -76.68
N ALA A 14 14.43 -30.37 -75.53
CA ALA A 14 15.78 -29.93 -75.18
C ALA A 14 16.64 -31.11 -74.66
N PRO A 15 16.99 -32.09 -75.53
CA PRO A 15 17.72 -33.29 -75.12
C PRO A 15 19.12 -33.01 -74.59
N GLN A 16 19.68 -31.83 -74.90
CA GLN A 16 20.97 -31.39 -74.35
C GLN A 16 20.83 -30.87 -72.91
N LEU A 17 19.71 -30.25 -72.57
CA LEU A 17 19.43 -29.78 -71.20
C LEU A 17 19.03 -30.94 -70.28
N ALA A 18 18.28 -31.92 -70.81
CA ALA A 18 17.94 -33.13 -70.06
C ALA A 18 19.16 -33.96 -69.64
N LYS A 19 20.25 -33.89 -70.42
CA LYS A 19 21.54 -34.55 -70.12
C LYS A 19 22.35 -33.84 -69.04
N LEU A 20 22.03 -32.59 -68.71
CA LEU A 20 22.73 -31.86 -67.66
C LEU A 20 22.30 -32.41 -66.28
N LYS A 21 23.28 -32.60 -65.40
CA LYS A 21 23.03 -33.00 -64.02
C LYS A 21 22.20 -31.91 -63.34
N LYS A 22 20.97 -32.25 -62.90
CA LYS A 22 20.15 -31.37 -62.05
C LYS A 22 20.90 -31.12 -60.74
N SER A 23 21.61 -30.00 -60.68
CA SER A 23 22.42 -29.59 -59.54
C SER A 23 22.25 -28.09 -59.37
N ASN A 24 22.02 -27.64 -58.14
CA ASN A 24 21.90 -26.24 -57.83
C ASN A 24 23.31 -25.61 -57.70
N PRO A 25 23.72 -24.70 -58.61
CA PRO A 25 25.02 -24.05 -58.53
C PRO A 25 25.06 -22.89 -57.52
N PHE A 26 23.92 -22.49 -56.95
CA PHE A 26 23.85 -21.36 -56.03
C PHE A 26 24.17 -21.80 -54.62
N THR A 27 25.21 -21.20 -54.04
CA THR A 27 25.56 -21.33 -52.63
C THR A 27 25.41 -19.98 -51.95
N VAL A 28 24.94 -20.00 -50.71
CA VAL A 28 24.97 -18.82 -49.85
C VAL A 28 26.19 -18.90 -48.92
N PRO A 29 26.74 -17.76 -48.48
CA PRO A 29 27.75 -17.74 -47.45
C PRO A 29 27.27 -18.41 -46.16
N THR A 30 28.22 -18.93 -45.38
CA THR A 30 27.97 -19.45 -44.03
C THR A 30 27.26 -18.37 -43.19
N ASN A 31 26.26 -18.77 -42.40
CA ASN A 31 25.43 -17.91 -41.55
C ASN A 31 24.59 -16.85 -42.28
N TYR A 32 24.47 -16.89 -43.62
CA TYR A 32 23.67 -15.92 -44.38
C TYR A 32 22.25 -15.77 -43.84
N PHE A 33 21.56 -16.89 -43.57
CA PHE A 33 20.19 -16.89 -43.06
C PHE A 33 20.10 -16.64 -41.55
N GLU A 34 21.15 -16.98 -40.80
CA GLU A 34 21.22 -16.77 -39.34
C GLU A 34 21.34 -15.28 -39.02
N GLU A 35 22.12 -14.54 -39.80
CA GLU A 35 22.34 -13.09 -39.62
C GLU A 35 21.36 -12.21 -40.42
N LEU A 36 20.56 -12.80 -41.33
CA LEU A 36 19.70 -12.05 -42.23
C LEU A 36 18.70 -11.18 -41.48
N GLU A 37 18.03 -11.74 -40.47
CA GLU A 37 17.04 -11.03 -39.67
C GLU A 37 17.66 -9.84 -38.94
N GLU A 38 18.81 -10.05 -38.29
CA GLU A 38 19.53 -9.01 -37.59
C GLU A 38 19.94 -7.87 -38.54
N ARG A 39 20.51 -8.22 -39.70
CA ARG A 39 20.91 -7.24 -40.72
C ARG A 39 19.73 -6.43 -41.25
N ILE A 40 18.58 -7.07 -41.47
CA ILE A 40 17.36 -6.38 -41.90
C ILE A 40 16.93 -5.40 -40.81
N ASN A 41 16.83 -5.84 -39.55
CA ASN A 41 16.42 -5.00 -38.43
C ASN A 41 17.36 -3.80 -38.22
N GLN A 42 18.68 -4.02 -38.29
CA GLN A 42 19.68 -2.94 -38.24
C GLN A 42 19.49 -1.94 -39.38
N SER A 43 19.30 -2.41 -40.62
CA SER A 43 19.11 -1.53 -41.77
C SER A 43 17.84 -0.68 -41.67
N VAL A 44 16.73 -1.26 -41.20
CA VAL A 44 15.47 -0.57 -40.97
C VAL A 44 15.63 0.47 -39.86
N PHE A 45 16.30 0.12 -38.77
CA PHE A 45 16.59 1.04 -37.68
C PHE A 45 17.42 2.24 -38.16
N MET A 46 18.53 2.00 -38.87
CA MET A 46 19.36 3.07 -39.42
C MET A 46 18.58 3.99 -40.37
N SER A 47 17.77 3.43 -41.27
CA SER A 47 16.92 4.22 -42.17
C SER A 47 15.88 5.06 -41.43
N SER A 48 15.35 4.54 -40.30
CA SER A 48 14.44 5.30 -39.44
C SER A 48 15.13 6.48 -38.75
N LEU A 49 16.41 6.35 -38.41
CA LEU A 49 17.20 7.43 -37.82
C LEU A 49 17.48 8.54 -38.84
N GLU A 50 17.86 8.20 -40.07
CA GLU A 50 18.12 9.19 -41.14
C GLU A 50 16.87 10.03 -41.48
N LYS A 51 15.69 9.42 -41.42
CA LYS A 51 14.40 10.09 -41.68
C LYS A 51 13.98 11.06 -40.56
N SER A 52 14.64 11.02 -39.41
CA SER A 52 14.39 11.88 -38.25
C SER A 52 15.24 13.16 -38.21
N THR A 53 15.65 13.65 -39.39
CA THR A 53 16.56 14.81 -39.57
C THR A 53 16.06 16.15 -39.01
N GLY A 54 14.87 16.19 -38.39
CA GLY A 54 14.38 17.35 -37.64
C GLY A 54 14.92 17.45 -36.20
N ASN A 55 15.46 16.36 -35.63
CA ASN A 55 15.91 16.29 -34.23
C ASN A 55 17.32 15.70 -34.08
N GLY A 56 18.12 15.66 -35.15
CA GLY A 56 19.49 15.16 -35.11
C GLY A 56 20.45 16.03 -34.28
N PHE A 57 21.55 15.42 -33.83
CA PHE A 57 22.68 16.14 -33.26
C PHE A 57 23.28 17.08 -34.31
N THR A 58 22.88 18.36 -34.26
CA THR A 58 23.47 19.39 -35.10
C THR A 58 24.72 19.90 -34.41
N THR A 59 25.82 19.94 -35.15
CA THR A 59 27.01 20.63 -34.68
C THR A 59 26.78 22.14 -34.80
N PRO A 60 27.26 22.94 -33.83
CA PRO A 60 27.18 24.40 -33.93
C PRO A 60 27.81 24.91 -35.23
N ALA A 61 27.33 26.05 -35.71
CA ALA A 61 27.91 26.70 -36.87
C ALA A 61 29.42 26.91 -36.67
N ASN A 62 30.21 26.60 -37.71
CA ASN A 62 31.68 26.70 -37.71
C ASN A 62 32.42 25.78 -36.70
N TYR A 63 31.75 24.76 -36.11
CA TYR A 63 32.40 23.82 -35.19
C TYR A 63 33.68 23.24 -35.80
N PHE A 64 33.59 22.63 -36.98
CA PHE A 64 34.74 21.98 -37.62
C PHE A 64 35.83 22.97 -38.06
N GLU A 65 35.46 24.18 -38.47
CA GLU A 65 36.41 25.24 -38.83
C GLU A 65 37.24 25.67 -37.61
N THR A 66 36.60 25.87 -36.46
CA THR A 66 37.28 26.31 -35.23
C THR A 66 37.96 25.16 -34.47
N LEU A 67 37.52 23.92 -34.67
CA LEU A 67 38.01 22.75 -33.93
C LEU A 67 39.51 22.54 -34.14
N SER A 68 39.99 22.68 -35.38
CA SER A 68 41.41 22.51 -35.69
C SER A 68 42.29 23.51 -34.93
N GLU A 69 41.90 24.78 -34.94
CA GLU A 69 42.61 25.84 -34.22
C GLU A 69 42.58 25.63 -32.71
N GLN A 70 41.43 25.21 -32.17
CA GLN A 70 41.27 24.92 -30.75
C GLN A 70 42.17 23.76 -30.29
N ILE A 71 42.23 22.66 -31.05
CA ILE A 71 43.10 21.52 -30.74
C ILE A 71 44.57 21.95 -30.73
N ILE A 72 44.99 22.71 -31.75
CA ILE A 72 46.37 23.20 -31.84
C ILE A 72 46.71 24.16 -30.70
N ALA A 73 45.78 25.07 -30.35
CA ALA A 73 45.96 25.99 -29.24
C ALA A 73 46.08 25.24 -27.90
N GLN A 74 45.24 24.24 -27.67
CA GLN A 74 45.27 23.43 -26.45
C GLN A 74 46.55 22.58 -26.35
N ALA A 75 46.98 21.96 -27.46
CA ALA A 75 48.21 21.18 -27.50
C ALA A 75 49.45 22.03 -27.19
N LYS A 76 49.49 23.28 -27.69
CA LYS A 76 50.55 24.24 -27.36
C LYS A 76 50.49 24.65 -25.89
N LEU A 77 49.31 24.95 -25.35
CA LEU A 77 49.15 25.32 -23.94
C LEU A 77 49.65 24.21 -23.01
N SER A 78 49.34 22.95 -23.31
CA SER A 78 49.82 21.80 -22.52
C SER A 78 51.35 21.66 -22.54
N THR A 79 52.05 22.21 -23.53
CA THR A 79 53.53 22.19 -23.56
C THR A 79 54.15 23.27 -22.68
N PHE A 80 53.40 24.33 -22.33
CA PHE A 80 53.86 25.42 -21.46
C PHE A 80 53.49 25.22 -19.99
N VAL A 81 52.62 24.26 -19.67
CA VAL A 81 52.35 23.86 -18.29
C VAL A 81 53.50 22.98 -17.84
N ASP A 82 54.43 23.56 -17.09
CA ASP A 82 55.46 22.84 -16.37
C ASP A 82 54.78 21.75 -15.50
N GLU A 83 55.16 20.48 -15.67
CA GLU A 83 54.57 19.33 -14.95
C GLU A 83 54.62 19.53 -13.42
N GLN A 84 55.51 20.44 -12.96
CA GLN A 84 55.73 20.80 -11.57
C GLN A 84 54.64 21.69 -10.96
N GLN A 85 53.83 22.42 -11.74
CA GLN A 85 52.95 23.48 -11.21
C GLN A 85 51.45 23.16 -11.20
N GLY A 86 51.00 22.10 -11.88
CA GLY A 86 49.56 21.89 -12.12
C GLY A 86 48.78 21.22 -10.99
N PHE A 87 49.43 20.38 -10.17
CA PHE A 87 48.73 19.47 -9.26
C PHE A 87 49.35 19.37 -7.85
N GLY A 88 50.03 20.44 -7.41
CA GLY A 88 50.50 20.58 -6.04
C GLY A 88 49.43 21.18 -5.13
N VAL A 89 49.27 20.65 -3.92
CA VAL A 89 48.55 21.39 -2.86
C VAL A 89 49.45 22.52 -2.34
N PRO A 90 48.89 23.68 -1.93
CA PRO A 90 49.66 24.73 -1.28
C PRO A 90 50.36 24.25 0.00
N ASP A 91 51.53 24.83 0.30
CA ASP A 91 52.23 24.57 1.57
C ASP A 91 51.29 24.83 2.76
N GLY A 92 51.18 23.86 3.66
CA GLY A 92 50.34 23.97 4.85
C GLY A 92 48.85 23.61 4.64
N TYR A 93 48.44 23.18 3.44
CA TYR A 93 47.04 22.85 3.14
C TYR A 93 46.47 21.80 4.10
N PHE A 94 47.20 20.71 4.35
CA PHE A 94 46.72 19.61 5.18
C PHE A 94 46.67 19.99 6.67
N GLU A 95 47.62 20.79 7.15
CA GLU A 95 47.63 21.34 8.50
C GLU A 95 46.41 22.25 8.74
N GLN A 96 46.13 23.16 7.79
CA GLN A 96 44.96 24.02 7.85
C GLN A 96 43.65 23.24 7.73
N LEU A 97 43.61 22.23 6.86
CA LEU A 97 42.45 21.35 6.70
C LEU A 97 42.11 20.63 8.01
N GLN A 98 43.11 20.05 8.68
CA GLN A 98 42.92 19.34 9.94
C GLN A 98 42.40 20.27 11.04
N GLN A 99 42.97 21.48 11.15
CA GLN A 99 42.50 22.50 12.09
C GLN A 99 41.04 22.91 11.80
N ASN A 100 40.69 23.12 10.53
CA ASN A 100 39.35 23.49 10.11
C ASN A 100 38.30 22.41 10.39
N ILE A 101 38.64 21.14 10.13
CA ILE A 101 37.76 20.00 10.44
C ILE A 101 37.51 19.94 11.94
N THR A 102 38.57 19.97 12.74
CA THR A 102 38.54 19.93 14.21
C THR A 102 37.68 21.07 14.79
N ALA A 103 37.86 22.30 14.30
CA ALA A 103 37.05 23.44 14.74
C ALA A 103 35.55 23.28 14.41
N LYS A 104 35.23 22.68 13.25
CA LYS A 104 33.86 22.49 12.79
C LYS A 104 33.17 21.27 13.40
N THR A 105 33.90 20.22 13.77
CA THR A 105 33.32 18.95 14.27
C THR A 105 33.22 18.88 15.80
N ILE A 106 34.08 19.59 16.54
CA ILE A 106 34.13 19.52 18.01
C ILE A 106 33.35 20.69 18.66
N SER A 107 32.75 21.58 17.87
CA SER A 107 31.88 22.62 18.42
C SER A 107 30.73 21.97 19.22
N PRO A 108 30.52 22.33 20.50
CA PRO A 108 29.45 21.75 21.29
C PRO A 108 28.12 22.10 20.63
N LYS A 109 27.41 21.07 20.16
CA LYS A 109 26.05 21.15 19.60
C LYS A 109 25.22 22.05 20.52
N LYS A 110 24.88 23.27 20.08
CA LYS A 110 23.95 24.15 20.79
C LYS A 110 22.62 23.41 20.90
N SER A 111 22.41 22.74 22.04
CA SER A 111 21.17 22.08 22.36
C SER A 111 20.15 23.17 22.69
N VAL A 112 19.46 23.63 21.66
CA VAL A 112 18.24 24.41 21.88
C VAL A 112 17.23 23.48 22.54
N LYS A 113 16.92 23.74 23.81
CA LYS A 113 15.78 23.11 24.51
C LYS A 113 14.51 23.60 23.81
N LEU A 114 14.05 22.85 22.81
CA LEU A 114 12.91 23.21 21.97
C LEU A 114 11.56 23.09 22.68
N TRP A 115 11.50 22.50 23.87
CA TRP A 115 10.24 22.28 24.58
C TRP A 115 10.31 22.90 25.98
N HIS A 116 9.77 24.12 26.10
CA HIS A 116 9.38 24.72 27.36
C HIS A 116 7.88 25.01 27.29
N GLN A 117 7.05 24.03 27.60
CA GLN A 117 5.60 24.22 27.71
C GLN A 117 5.11 23.54 29.00
N PRO A 118 4.50 24.26 29.95
CA PRO A 118 4.04 23.73 31.23
C PRO A 118 2.64 23.09 31.11
N LEU A 119 2.47 22.13 30.19
CA LEU A 119 1.17 21.46 30.00
C LEU A 119 0.82 20.49 31.14
N PHE A 120 1.79 20.14 31.99
CA PHE A 120 1.55 19.30 33.17
C PHE A 120 0.64 19.95 34.23
N LYS A 121 0.40 21.27 34.16
CA LYS A 121 -0.46 21.97 35.13
C LYS A 121 -1.93 21.52 35.08
N TYR A 122 -2.38 20.96 33.96
CA TYR A 122 -3.78 20.54 33.77
C TYR A 122 -3.97 19.01 33.77
N ALA A 123 -2.90 18.23 33.97
CA ALA A 123 -2.95 16.77 33.95
C ALA A 123 -3.87 16.22 35.06
N VAL A 124 -3.80 16.79 36.27
CA VAL A 124 -4.65 16.35 37.40
C VAL A 124 -6.13 16.61 37.11
N ALA A 125 -6.48 17.79 36.60
CA ALA A 125 -7.88 18.11 36.26
C ALA A 125 -8.45 17.20 35.17
N ALA A 126 -7.67 16.91 34.12
CA ALA A 126 -8.09 16.00 33.06
C ALA A 126 -8.31 14.57 33.59
N CYS A 127 -7.42 14.07 34.45
CA CYS A 127 -7.58 12.75 35.07
C CYS A 127 -8.84 12.68 35.94
N LEU A 128 -9.14 13.74 36.71
CA LEU A 128 -10.36 13.80 37.52
C LEU A 128 -11.62 13.77 36.64
N VAL A 129 -11.65 14.55 35.55
CA VAL A 129 -12.76 14.54 34.60
C VAL A 129 -12.95 13.14 34.02
N ILE A 130 -11.88 12.49 33.55
CA ILE A 130 -11.94 11.14 32.99
C ILE A 130 -12.41 10.11 34.03
N MET A 131 -11.91 10.17 35.27
CA MET A 131 -12.36 9.27 36.34
C MET A 131 -13.85 9.46 36.64
N SER A 132 -14.31 10.70 36.76
CA SER A 132 -15.73 11.00 37.03
C SER A 132 -16.63 10.56 35.88
N THR A 133 -16.25 10.82 34.62
CA THR A 133 -17.05 10.40 33.46
C THR A 133 -17.07 8.88 33.29
N THR A 134 -15.92 8.22 33.47
CA THR A 134 -15.82 6.76 33.37
C THR A 134 -16.58 6.07 34.49
N GLY A 135 -16.52 6.58 35.72
CA GLY A 135 -17.27 6.05 36.85
C GLY A 135 -18.79 6.17 36.67
N TRP A 136 -19.28 7.32 36.16
CA TRP A 136 -20.70 7.50 35.85
C TRP A 136 -21.19 6.56 34.74
N PHE A 137 -20.38 6.40 33.68
CA PHE A 137 -20.69 5.49 32.57
C PHE A 137 -20.69 4.02 33.02
N ALA A 138 -19.68 3.61 33.79
CA ALA A 138 -19.60 2.26 34.34
C ALA A 138 -20.80 1.97 35.25
N ASN A 139 -21.23 2.92 36.11
CA ASN A 139 -22.41 2.74 36.98
C ASN A 139 -23.69 2.47 36.17
N LYS A 140 -23.93 3.24 35.09
CA LYS A 140 -25.06 2.96 34.18
C LYS A 140 -24.97 1.56 33.57
N GLN A 141 -23.78 1.15 33.14
CA GLN A 141 -23.55 -0.16 32.55
C GLN A 141 -23.73 -1.30 33.57
N TYR A 142 -23.29 -1.13 34.82
CA TYR A 142 -23.52 -2.10 35.90
C TYR A 142 -25.01 -2.34 36.17
N GLN A 143 -25.84 -1.30 36.24
CA GLN A 143 -27.28 -1.50 36.45
C GLN A 143 -27.95 -2.25 35.30
N SER A 144 -27.58 -1.95 34.04
CA SER A 144 -28.13 -2.64 32.87
C SER A 144 -27.74 -4.13 32.80
N HIS A 145 -26.50 -4.48 33.19
CA HIS A 145 -26.06 -5.88 33.21
C HIS A 145 -26.74 -6.70 34.31
N GLN A 146 -27.06 -6.10 35.47
CA GLN A 146 -27.79 -6.81 36.52
C GLN A 146 -29.22 -7.12 36.08
N LEU A 147 -29.94 -6.17 35.46
CA LEU A 147 -31.27 -6.42 34.89
C LEU A 147 -31.26 -7.58 33.89
N ARG A 148 -30.29 -7.57 32.96
CA ARG A 148 -30.19 -8.61 31.92
C ARG A 148 -29.81 -9.99 32.48
N LYS A 149 -28.98 -10.05 33.53
CA LYS A 149 -28.66 -11.32 34.22
C LYS A 149 -29.86 -11.88 34.97
N THR A 150 -30.63 -11.02 35.63
CA THR A 150 -31.87 -11.44 36.33
C THR A 150 -32.91 -11.96 35.35
N GLU A 151 -33.06 -11.32 34.18
CA GLU A 151 -33.95 -11.79 33.12
C GLU A 151 -33.51 -13.16 32.57
N LEU A 152 -32.22 -13.34 32.29
CA LEU A 152 -31.68 -14.62 31.81
C LEU A 152 -31.79 -15.75 32.85
N ALA A 153 -31.54 -15.45 34.13
CA ALA A 153 -31.72 -16.42 35.21
C ALA A 153 -33.20 -16.81 35.39
N LYS A 154 -34.13 -15.87 35.18
CA LYS A 154 -35.57 -16.15 35.17
C LYS A 154 -35.96 -17.05 33.99
N GLU A 155 -35.43 -16.81 32.79
CA GLU A 155 -35.66 -17.70 31.65
C GLU A 155 -35.14 -19.12 31.89
N GLN A 156 -33.95 -19.27 32.46
CA GLN A 156 -33.40 -20.59 32.76
C GLN A 156 -34.20 -21.33 33.83
N LEU A 157 -34.73 -20.63 34.83
CA LEU A 157 -35.59 -21.22 35.85
C LEU A 157 -36.94 -21.65 35.25
N LEU A 158 -37.46 -20.92 34.25
CA LEU A 158 -38.66 -21.32 33.51
C LEU A 158 -38.45 -22.59 32.65
N TYR A 159 -37.24 -22.81 32.13
CA TYR A 159 -36.94 -23.97 31.27
C TYR A 159 -36.89 -25.30 32.05
N ASP A 160 -36.54 -25.26 33.34
CA ASP A 160 -36.45 -26.45 34.19
C ASP A 160 -37.82 -26.89 34.76
N ILE A 161 -38.88 -26.14 34.46
CA ILE A 161 -40.25 -26.53 34.82
C ILE A 161 -40.70 -27.60 33.82
N ASP A 162 -40.92 -28.82 34.31
CA ASP A 162 -41.42 -29.93 33.50
C ASP A 162 -42.84 -29.64 32.95
N GLU A 163 -43.09 -30.05 31.71
CA GLU A 163 -44.36 -29.78 31.01
C GLU A 163 -45.58 -30.37 31.76
N SER A 164 -45.41 -31.49 32.48
CA SER A 164 -46.48 -32.08 33.28
C SER A 164 -46.92 -31.19 34.45
N VAL A 165 -45.99 -30.44 35.05
CA VAL A 165 -46.27 -29.47 36.13
C VAL A 165 -47.00 -28.25 35.58
N ILE A 166 -46.65 -27.82 34.36
CA ILE A 166 -47.38 -26.74 33.66
C ILE A 166 -48.82 -27.18 33.36
N ILE A 167 -49.01 -28.42 32.90
CA ILE A 167 -50.34 -28.99 32.63
C ILE A 167 -51.15 -29.11 33.93
N GLU A 168 -50.56 -29.61 35.01
CA GLU A 168 -51.20 -29.69 36.34
C GLU A 168 -51.61 -28.31 36.85
N TYR A 169 -50.73 -27.31 36.75
CA TYR A 169 -51.02 -25.95 37.20
C TYR A 169 -52.09 -25.25 36.36
N VAL A 170 -52.10 -25.45 35.03
CA VAL A 170 -53.16 -24.91 34.15
C VAL A 170 -54.50 -25.61 34.41
N GLN A 171 -54.49 -26.92 34.65
CA GLN A 171 -55.68 -27.68 35.02
C GLN A 171 -56.25 -27.21 36.37
N GLU A 172 -55.39 -26.95 37.35
CA GLU A 172 -55.76 -26.38 38.66
C GLU A 172 -56.28 -24.94 38.55
N ALA A 173 -55.60 -24.08 37.77
CA ALA A 173 -55.99 -22.69 37.57
C ALA A 173 -57.33 -22.51 36.82
N GLN A 174 -57.76 -23.51 36.01
CA GLN A 174 -59.07 -23.52 35.37
C GLN A 174 -60.23 -23.81 36.35
N HIS A 175 -59.96 -24.23 37.59
CA HIS A 175 -60.98 -24.56 38.60
C HIS A 175 -61.20 -23.49 39.70
N GLY A 176 -60.48 -22.36 39.70
CA GLY A 176 -60.62 -21.26 40.68
C GLY A 176 -61.31 -20.01 40.12
N LYS A 177 -62.63 -19.92 40.32
CA LYS A 177 -63.54 -18.93 39.72
C LYS A 177 -63.52 -17.55 40.42
N THR A 178 -63.57 -16.51 39.60
CA THR A 178 -63.84 -15.08 39.86
C THR A 178 -64.84 -14.79 40.99
N ALA A 179 -64.51 -13.86 41.90
CA ALA A 179 -65.49 -13.21 42.77
C ALA A 179 -65.31 -11.68 42.78
N ASN A 180 -66.38 -11.05 42.30
CA ASN A 180 -66.68 -9.63 42.18
C ASN A 180 -66.95 -9.02 43.57
N VAL A 181 -66.04 -8.22 44.12
CA VAL A 181 -66.21 -7.52 45.41
C VAL A 181 -66.69 -6.10 45.15
N THR A 182 -67.68 -5.64 45.91
CA THR A 182 -68.30 -4.33 45.73
C THR A 182 -67.52 -3.23 46.48
N ASP A 183 -67.52 -2.00 45.95
CA ASP A 183 -66.69 -0.89 46.48
C ASP A 183 -66.92 -0.61 47.98
N SER A 184 -68.13 -0.83 48.50
CA SER A 184 -68.43 -0.62 49.93
C SER A 184 -67.74 -1.65 50.84
N GLU A 185 -67.59 -2.89 50.39
CA GLU A 185 -66.88 -3.94 51.17
C GLU A 185 -65.37 -3.71 51.13
N MET A 186 -64.87 -3.15 50.02
CA MET A 186 -63.47 -2.77 49.88
C MET A 186 -63.10 -1.62 50.83
N GLU A 187 -63.96 -0.61 50.96
CA GLU A 187 -63.72 0.50 51.88
C GLU A 187 -63.65 0.04 53.35
N ASP A 188 -64.59 -0.79 53.79
CA ASP A 188 -64.58 -1.35 55.15
C ASP A 188 -63.34 -2.21 55.41
N TYR A 189 -62.92 -3.01 54.43
CA TYR A 189 -61.69 -3.82 54.55
C TYR A 189 -60.43 -2.97 54.71
N ILE A 190 -60.34 -1.86 53.96
CA ILE A 190 -59.20 -0.94 54.04
C ILE A 190 -59.16 -0.26 55.42
N LEU A 191 -60.30 0.16 55.96
CA LEU A 191 -60.37 0.79 57.27
C LEU A 191 -60.07 -0.18 58.42
N ASP A 192 -60.41 -1.47 58.29
CA ASP A 192 -60.16 -2.46 59.35
C ASP A 192 -58.71 -2.98 59.33
N ASN A 193 -58.04 -2.99 58.18
CA ASN A 193 -56.68 -3.53 58.04
C ASN A 193 -55.56 -2.48 57.96
N PHE A 194 -55.86 -1.22 57.65
CA PHE A 194 -54.85 -0.16 57.55
C PHE A 194 -55.12 1.00 58.50
N SER A 195 -54.09 1.45 59.22
CA SER A 195 -54.21 2.63 60.08
C SER A 195 -54.02 3.93 59.29
N THR A 196 -54.56 5.04 59.80
CA THR A 196 -54.43 6.37 59.16
C THR A 196 -52.98 6.83 59.01
N THR A 197 -52.05 6.28 59.80
CA THR A 197 -50.61 6.58 59.69
C THR A 197 -49.93 5.83 58.54
N ASP A 198 -50.48 4.68 58.13
CA ASP A 198 -49.94 3.88 57.02
C ASP A 198 -50.37 4.43 55.66
N LEU A 199 -51.57 5.01 55.59
CA LEU A 199 -52.07 5.71 54.40
C LEU A 199 -51.36 7.05 54.15
N SER A 200 -50.85 7.72 55.19
CA SER A 200 -50.18 9.03 55.06
C SER A 200 -48.68 8.96 54.76
N ASN A 201 -48.01 7.82 55.01
CA ASN A 201 -46.58 7.65 54.73
C ASN A 201 -46.26 7.20 53.29
N ASN A 202 -47.27 7.05 52.42
CA ASN A 202 -47.08 6.74 51.00
C ASN A 202 -47.74 7.80 50.08
N LEU A 203 -47.67 9.07 50.48
CA LEU A 203 -47.87 10.21 49.58
C LEU A 203 -46.60 11.06 49.47
#